data_AF-B6QAA4-F1
#
_entry.id   AF-B6QAA4-F1
#
_cell.length_a   1.000
_cell.length_b   1.000
_cell.length_c   1.000
_cell.angle_alpha   90.00
_cell.angle_beta   90.00
_cell.angle_gamma   90.00
#
_symmetry.space_group_name_H-M   'P 1'
#
loop_
_entity.id
_entity.type
_entity.pdbx_description
1 polymer ?
#
loop_
_entity_poly.entity_id
_entity_poly.type
_entity_poly.pdbx_seq_one_letter_code
_entity_poly.pdbx_strand_id
1 'polypeptide(L)'
;MPRGNDQVTKVFYHGKDDDFVIFVDDAAAAQQWRHDRTVPLAQVVSGWKIFVTHKQGAQGILDGASQAMLDNEFGTHREEDVVQQILEKGDIQEATNRERQGDRNVMNGGNFVNTFQV
;
A
#
# COMPACT_ATOMS: atom_id res chain seq x y z
N MET A 1 8.00 -9.37 -21.89
CA MET A 1 7.63 -7.94 -21.70
C MET A 1 6.12 -7.91 -21.88
N PRO A 2 5.31 -7.51 -20.89
CA PRO A 2 5.40 -6.28 -20.11
C PRO A 2 5.58 -6.54 -18.60
N ARG A 3 6.25 -5.64 -17.88
CA ARG A 3 6.24 -5.63 -16.42
C ARG A 3 4.90 -5.01 -16.02
N GLY A 4 3.86 -5.82 -15.90
CA GLY A 4 2.63 -5.41 -15.23
C GLY A 4 3.01 -5.09 -13.80
N ASN A 5 3.09 -3.80 -13.47
CA ASN A 5 3.31 -3.35 -12.12
C ASN A 5 2.00 -3.54 -11.34
N ASP A 6 1.62 -4.79 -11.09
CA ASP A 6 0.48 -5.18 -10.23
C ASP A 6 0.82 -4.97 -8.73
N GLN A 7 1.88 -4.22 -8.45
CA GLN A 7 2.28 -3.80 -7.12
C GLN A 7 1.53 -2.51 -6.80
N VAL A 8 0.39 -2.67 -6.13
CA VAL A 8 -0.41 -1.54 -5.68
C VAL A 8 0.17 -1.06 -4.36
N THR A 9 0.75 0.12 -4.37
CA THR A 9 1.24 0.74 -3.13
C THR A 9 0.09 1.46 -2.44
N LYS A 10 -0.13 1.12 -1.18
CA LYS A 10 -1.19 1.72 -0.35
C LYS A 10 -0.55 2.40 0.85
N VAL A 11 -1.04 3.55 1.27
CA VAL A 11 -0.57 4.23 2.48
C VAL A 11 -1.68 4.16 3.52
N PHE A 12 -1.40 3.49 4.64
CA PHE A 12 -2.33 3.31 5.74
C PHE A 12 -2.12 4.38 6.79
N TYR A 13 -3.19 5.06 7.16
CA TYR A 13 -3.20 6.01 8.26
C TYR A 13 -4.18 5.54 9.33
N HIS A 14 -3.64 5.28 10.52
CA HIS A 14 -4.43 4.96 11.70
C HIS A 14 -4.94 6.27 12.31
N GLY A 15 -6.22 6.56 12.10
CA GLY A 15 -6.90 7.67 12.74
C GLY A 15 -7.37 7.33 14.15
N LYS A 16 -8.01 8.31 14.80
CA LYS A 16 -8.63 8.17 16.12
C LYS A 16 -9.85 7.26 16.06
N ASP A 17 -10.76 7.55 15.14
CA ASP A 17 -12.04 6.83 15.05
C ASP A 17 -12.01 5.75 13.98
N ASP A 18 -11.56 6.12 12.78
CA ASP A 18 -11.47 5.27 11.60
C ASP A 18 -10.06 5.23 11.00
N ASP A 19 -9.76 4.16 10.28
CA ASP A 19 -8.54 3.99 9.51
C ASP A 19 -8.75 4.44 8.06
N PHE A 20 -7.81 5.22 7.55
CA PHE A 20 -7.83 5.76 6.21
C PHE A 20 -6.74 5.13 5.37
N VAL A 21 -7.00 4.95 4.08
CA VAL A 21 -6.03 4.44 3.12
C VAL A 21 -6.13 5.18 1.80
N ILE A 22 -4.97 5.50 1.25
CA ILE A 22 -4.83 6.09 -0.09
C ILE A 22 -3.97 5.18 -0.97
N PHE A 23 -4.15 5.34 -2.28
CA PHE A 23 -3.41 4.59 -3.29
C PHE A 23 -2.38 5.50 -3.96
N VAL A 24 -1.15 5.03 -4.02
CA VAL A 24 -0.04 5.71 -4.68
C VAL A 24 0.53 4.83 -5.78
N ASP A 25 1.03 5.44 -6.85
CA ASP A 25 1.60 4.69 -7.97
C ASP A 25 2.88 3.96 -7.58
N ASP A 26 3.70 4.57 -6.71
CA ASP A 26 4.98 3.99 -6.32
C ASP A 26 5.40 4.39 -4.89
N ALA A 27 5.88 3.42 -4.11
CA ALA A 27 6.39 3.65 -2.76
C ALA A 27 7.63 4.55 -2.73
N ALA A 28 8.51 4.43 -3.72
CA ALA A 28 9.69 5.28 -3.83
C ALA A 28 9.30 6.72 -4.17
N ALA A 29 8.29 6.93 -5.01
CA ALA A 29 7.75 8.27 -5.29
C ALA A 29 7.16 8.92 -4.02
N ALA A 30 6.42 8.14 -3.22
CA ALA A 30 5.90 8.59 -1.92
C ALA A 30 7.04 8.96 -0.94
N GLN A 31 8.08 8.14 -0.84
CA GLN A 31 9.25 8.44 0.00
C GLN A 31 10.01 9.66 -0.50
N GLN A 32 10.26 9.76 -1.80
CA GLN A 32 10.94 10.90 -2.41
C GLN A 32 10.15 12.19 -2.17
N TRP A 33 8.82 12.15 -2.27
CA TRP A 33 7.97 13.29 -1.95
C TRP A 33 8.09 13.75 -0.49
N ARG A 34 8.25 12.81 0.47
CA ARG A 34 8.51 13.17 1.88
C ARG A 34 9.82 13.92 2.05
N HIS A 35 10.81 13.68 1.19
CA HIS A 35 12.08 14.39 1.19
C HIS A 35 12.04 15.69 0.36
N ASP A 36 11.31 15.68 -0.75
CA ASP A 36 11.24 16.77 -1.72
C ASP A 36 9.79 17.13 -2.06
N ARG A 37 9.29 18.19 -1.41
CA ARG A 37 7.93 18.71 -1.58
C ARG A 37 7.74 19.56 -2.85
N THR A 38 8.73 19.63 -3.73
CA THR A 38 8.59 20.35 -5.02
C THR A 38 7.79 19.55 -6.05
N VAL A 39 7.68 18.23 -5.85
CA VAL A 39 6.89 17.35 -6.72
C VAL A 39 5.40 17.46 -6.37
N PRO A 40 4.52 17.69 -7.35
CA PRO A 40 3.08 17.71 -7.11
C PRO A 40 2.57 16.34 -6.63
N LEU A 41 1.74 16.34 -5.58
CA LEU A 41 1.09 15.12 -5.06
C LEU A 41 0.32 14.37 -6.16
N ALA A 42 -0.28 15.12 -7.10
CA ALA A 42 -0.99 14.58 -8.26
C ALA A 42 -0.15 13.64 -9.16
N GLN A 43 1.19 13.72 -9.09
CA GLN A 43 2.09 12.83 -9.83
C GLN A 43 2.51 11.61 -9.02
N VAL A 44 2.25 11.60 -7.72
CA VAL A 44 2.64 10.54 -6.79
C VAL A 44 1.44 9.66 -6.45
N VAL A 45 0.26 10.26 -6.33
CA VAL A 45 -0.98 9.55 -6.03
C VAL A 45 -1.66 9.05 -7.30
N SER A 46 -2.17 7.81 -7.24
CA SER A 46 -2.90 7.22 -8.36
C SER A 46 -4.29 7.86 -8.56
N GLY A 47 -4.79 8.53 -7.51
CA GLY A 47 -5.96 9.38 -7.56
C GLY A 47 -6.26 10.03 -6.22
N TRP A 48 -7.20 10.98 -6.23
CA TRP A 48 -7.62 11.73 -5.03
C TRP A 48 -8.63 11.00 -4.15
N LYS A 49 -8.88 9.72 -4.43
CA LYS A 49 -9.92 8.95 -3.75
C LYS A 49 -9.39 8.40 -2.44
N ILE A 50 -9.94 8.91 -1.33
CA ILE A 50 -9.65 8.42 0.02
C ILE A 50 -10.60 7.28 0.37
N PHE A 51 -10.05 6.19 0.88
CA PHE A 51 -10.81 5.04 1.35
C PHE A 51 -10.70 4.91 2.86
N VAL A 52 -11.72 4.33 3.48
CA VAL A 52 -11.75 3.98 4.89
C VAL A 52 -11.85 2.47 5.01
N THR A 53 -11.23 1.90 6.05
CA THR A 53 -11.28 0.44 6.27
C THR A 53 -12.15 0.03 7.44
N HIS A 54 -12.75 0.98 8.18
CA HIS A 54 -13.57 0.70 9.36
C HIS A 54 -12.93 -0.34 10.32
N LYS A 55 -11.61 -0.24 10.55
CA LYS A 55 -10.82 -1.18 11.38
C LYS A 55 -10.74 -2.62 10.86
N GLN A 56 -11.06 -2.85 9.58
CA GLN A 56 -10.94 -4.15 8.91
C GLN A 56 -9.51 -4.42 8.39
N GLY A 57 -8.60 -3.45 8.51
CA GLY A 57 -7.20 -3.57 8.09
C GLY A 57 -7.00 -3.54 6.57
N ALA A 58 -5.79 -3.86 6.13
CA ALA A 58 -5.33 -3.63 4.75
C ALA A 58 -5.99 -4.48 3.66
N GLN A 59 -6.62 -5.58 4.06
CA GLN A 59 -7.30 -6.54 3.20
C GLN A 59 -8.84 -6.49 3.35
N GLY A 60 -9.34 -5.56 4.17
CA GLY A 60 -10.77 -5.37 4.41
C GLY A 60 -11.51 -4.75 3.23
N ILE A 61 -12.82 -4.58 3.39
CA ILE A 61 -13.62 -3.79 2.45
C ILE A 61 -13.16 -2.34 2.56
N LEU A 62 -12.87 -1.75 1.41
CA LEU A 62 -12.47 -0.35 1.30
C LEU A 62 -13.70 0.45 0.87
N ASP A 63 -14.22 1.26 1.78
CA ASP A 63 -15.34 2.15 1.50
C ASP A 63 -14.83 3.56 1.20
N GLY A 64 -15.59 4.33 0.41
CA GLY A 64 -15.22 5.72 0.13
C GLY A 64 -15.40 6.58 1.38
N ALA A 65 -14.36 7.34 1.76
CA ALA A 65 -14.47 8.29 2.85
C ALA A 65 -15.51 9.38 2.52
N SER A 66 -16.40 9.65 3.47
CA SER A 66 -17.34 10.78 3.35
C SER A 66 -16.67 12.08 3.79
N GLN A 67 -17.05 13.22 3.21
CA GLN A 67 -16.52 14.54 3.59
C GLN A 67 -16.63 14.81 5.11
N ALA A 68 -17.71 14.35 5.73
CA ALA A 68 -17.90 14.45 7.18
C ALA A 68 -16.86 13.67 7.98
N MET A 69 -16.43 12.50 7.52
CA MET A 69 -15.38 11.71 8.18
C MET A 69 -14.02 12.41 8.06
N LEU A 70 -13.72 12.95 6.87
CA LEU A 70 -12.49 13.71 6.62
C LEU A 70 -12.41 14.94 7.53
N ASP A 71 -13.51 15.69 7.64
CA ASP A 71 -13.58 16.89 8.49
C ASP A 71 -13.46 16.55 9.98
N ASN A 72 -14.10 15.47 10.45
CA ASN A 72 -14.00 15.04 11.84
C ASN A 72 -12.59 14.55 12.23
N GLU A 73 -11.91 13.84 11.32
CA GLU A 73 -10.60 13.25 11.62
C GLU A 73 -9.44 14.22 11.36
N PHE A 74 -9.44 14.88 10.20
CA PHE A 74 -8.35 15.75 9.75
C PHE A 74 -8.63 17.23 9.99
N GLY A 75 -9.86 17.61 10.34
CA GLY A 75 -10.28 19.02 10.45
C GLY A 75 -10.43 19.72 9.09
N THR A 76 -10.44 18.94 8.00
CA THR A 76 -10.53 19.46 6.63
C THR A 76 -11.32 18.48 5.76
N HIS A 77 -12.12 19.01 4.84
CA HIS A 77 -12.78 18.24 3.78
C HIS A 77 -12.02 18.32 2.45
N ARG A 78 -10.87 18.99 2.41
CA ARG A 78 -10.04 19.07 1.21
C ARG A 78 -9.23 17.79 1.05
N GLU A 79 -9.57 17.02 0.02
CA GLU A 79 -8.91 15.77 -0.34
C GLU A 79 -7.39 15.95 -0.45
N GLU A 80 -6.93 17.07 -0.99
CA GLU A 80 -5.51 17.40 -1.16
C GLU A 80 -4.73 17.45 0.16
N ASP A 81 -5.30 18.11 1.16
CA ASP A 81 -4.70 18.29 2.48
C ASP A 81 -4.73 16.98 3.27
N VAL A 82 -5.84 16.24 3.18
CA VAL A 82 -5.95 14.92 3.79
C VAL A 82 -4.93 13.94 3.22
N VAL A 83 -4.81 13.88 1.89
CA VAL A 83 -3.83 13.03 1.20
C VAL A 83 -2.41 13.38 1.63
N GLN A 84 -2.09 14.68 1.72
CA GLN A 84 -0.80 15.15 2.23
C GLN A 84 -0.54 14.67 3.66
N GLN A 85 -1.51 14.79 4.57
CA GLN A 85 -1.35 14.34 5.95
C GLN A 85 -1.21 12.83 6.07
N ILE A 86 -1.98 12.06 5.29
CA ILE A 86 -1.89 10.60 5.23
C ILE A 86 -0.53 10.17 4.68
N LEU A 87 -0.02 10.84 3.65
CA LEU A 87 1.30 10.53 3.08
C LEU A 87 2.45 10.88 4.04
N GLU A 88 2.29 11.92 4.85
CA GLU A 88 3.31 12.35 5.82
C GLU A 88 3.30 11.51 7.08
N LYS A 89 2.13 11.14 7.62
CA LYS A 89 1.99 10.44 8.91
C LYS A 89 1.69 8.95 8.77
N GLY A 90 1.22 8.51 7.62
CA GLY A 90 0.83 7.13 7.36
C GLY A 90 2.02 6.21 7.10
N ASP A 91 1.71 4.92 7.13
CA ASP A 91 2.63 3.82 6.86
C ASP A 91 2.45 3.34 5.42
N ILE A 92 3.54 3.37 4.64
CA ILE A 92 3.53 2.92 3.25
C ILE A 92 3.60 1.39 3.24
N GLN A 93 2.54 0.75 2.75
CA GLN A 93 2.47 -0.69 2.57
C GLN A 93 2.35 -1.05 1.10
N GLU A 94 3.37 -1.77 0.62
CA GLU A 94 3.36 -2.34 -0.71
C GLU A 94 2.48 -3.59 -0.72
N ALA A 95 1.22 -3.42 -1.09
CA ALA A 95 0.33 -4.55 -1.34
C ALA A 95 0.68 -5.15 -2.70
N THR A 96 1.64 -6.06 -2.72
CA THR A 96 1.72 -7.04 -3.81
C THR A 96 0.43 -7.85 -3.72
N ASN A 97 -0.49 -7.66 -4.68
CA ASN A 97 -1.51 -8.66 -4.97
C ASN A 97 -0.79 -9.88 -5.55
N ARG A 98 0.01 -10.56 -4.71
CA ARG A 98 0.24 -11.97 -4.89
C ARG A 98 -1.15 -12.53 -4.73
N GLU A 99 -1.83 -12.75 -5.86
CA GLU A 99 -2.37 -14.09 -6.11
C GLU A 99 -1.44 -15.02 -5.38
N ARG A 100 -1.94 -15.63 -4.30
CA ARG A 100 -1.16 -16.54 -3.49
C ARG A 100 -0.49 -17.46 -4.48
N GLN A 101 0.79 -17.22 -4.79
CA GLN A 101 1.60 -18.18 -5.49
C GLN A 101 1.72 -19.25 -4.42
N GLY A 102 0.76 -20.17 -4.49
CA GLY A 102 0.90 -21.49 -3.95
C GLY A 102 2.27 -22.01 -4.35
N ASP A 103 2.79 -22.82 -3.45
CA ASP A 103 3.86 -23.76 -3.76
C ASP A 103 5.23 -23.11 -3.94
N ARG A 104 5.94 -23.02 -2.81
CA ARG A 104 7.34 -23.45 -2.81
C ARG A 104 7.73 -24.11 -1.49
N ASN A 105 7.04 -25.23 -1.19
CA ASN A 105 7.70 -26.30 -0.45
C ASN A 105 8.59 -27.05 -1.46
N VAL A 106 9.77 -26.49 -1.77
CA VAL A 106 10.79 -27.15 -2.62
C VAL A 106 12.08 -27.28 -1.83
N MET A 107 12.13 -28.24 -0.91
CA MET A 107 13.35 -28.78 -0.30
C MET A 107 13.04 -30.22 0.14
N ASN A 108 13.75 -31.28 -0.22
CA ASN A 108 14.96 -31.44 -1.00
C ASN A 108 14.98 -32.92 -1.42
N GLY A 109 14.97 -33.19 -2.74
CA GLY A 109 15.29 -34.52 -3.27
C GLY A 109 16.78 -34.77 -3.07
N GLY A 110 17.11 -35.49 -1.99
CA GLY A 110 18.47 -35.89 -1.67
C GLY A 110 19.03 -36.86 -2.71
N ASN A 111 19.76 -36.33 -3.68
CA ASN A 111 20.64 -37.10 -4.54
C ASN A 111 22.08 -36.99 -3.98
N PHE A 112 22.63 -38.10 -3.51
CA PHE A 112 24.09 -38.30 -3.53
C PHE A 112 24.43 -39.77 -3.83
N VAL A 113 24.71 -39.98 -5.12
CA VAL A 113 25.83 -40.73 -5.73
C VAL A 113 26.48 -41.93 -4.99
N ASN A 114 26.24 -43.11 -5.58
CA ASN A 114 27.16 -44.16 -6.01
C ASN A 114 28.60 -44.22 -5.41
N THR A 115 28.92 -45.32 -4.70
CA THR A 115 30.30 -45.84 -4.59
C THR A 115 30.35 -47.37 -4.68
N PHE A 116 30.98 -47.82 -5.77
CA PHE A 116 31.74 -49.05 -6.08
C PHE A 116 31.64 -50.37 -5.27
N GLN A 117 31.60 -51.45 -6.06
CA GLN A 117 32.04 -52.86 -5.86
C GLN A 117 32.78 -53.24 -4.57
N VAL A 118 32.35 -54.32 -3.92
CA VAL A 118 32.95 -55.68 -3.99
C VAL A 118 31.96 -56.72 -3.42
#